data_AF-D2V8B8-F1
#
_entry.id   AF-D2V8B8-F1
#
_cell.length_a   1.000
_cell.length_b   1.000
_cell.length_c   1.000
_cell.angle_alpha   90.00
_cell.angle_beta   90.00
_cell.angle_gamma   90.00
#
_symmetry.space_group_name_H-M   'P 1'
#
loop_
_entity.id
_entity.type
_entity.pdbx_description
1 polymer ?
#
loop_
_entity_poly.entity_id
_entity_poly.type
_entity_poly.pdbx_seq_one_letter_code
_entity_poly.pdbx_strand_id
1 'polypeptide(L)'
;MPTNLCIEEWDKYSNDIIISGNNTHVYKYSLEECMKSKPKPLWICDKINSPNGIISVSDRNNSNENYRKETSLLYVCDMFTELISIVKSQTGQVIGNISLLSEMINVSCPWSIGMNNLGQFIISGLQNSSKHIIEIIERQFDQKKNQYEWKSIKVIENEEDKLKYPFGLVVDSVSLNIIVCDSLNHRLMVFKQDGTLLKVFGSKGRETFQLSTPMGLCINKLNGELLVADSENHRILCYK
;
A
#
# COMPACT_ATOMS: atom_id res chain seq x y z
N MET A 1 -23.80 4.62 7.14
CA MET A 1 -22.81 3.83 6.39
C MET A 1 -21.83 4.82 5.77
N PRO A 2 -20.52 4.51 5.75
CA PRO A 2 -19.57 5.33 5.01
C PRO A 2 -20.03 5.45 3.55
N THR A 3 -19.91 6.65 3.00
CA THR A 3 -20.45 7.03 1.69
C THR A 3 -19.49 6.71 0.54
N ASN A 4 -18.19 6.64 0.84
CA ASN A 4 -17.12 6.21 -0.08
C ASN A 4 -16.34 5.08 0.60
N LEU A 5 -16.46 3.87 0.06
CA LEU A 5 -15.72 2.70 0.49
C LEU A 5 -14.75 2.29 -0.60
N CYS A 6 -13.48 2.12 -0.24
CA CYS A 6 -12.45 1.57 -1.12
C CYS A 6 -12.01 0.21 -0.56
N ILE A 7 -12.00 -0.82 -1.42
CA ILE A 7 -11.35 -2.08 -1.07
C ILE A 7 -9.86 -1.85 -1.17
N GLU A 8 -9.18 -1.87 -0.03
CA GLU A 8 -7.73 -1.63 0.02
C GLU A 8 -6.96 -2.94 -0.05
N GLU A 9 -7.48 -4.00 0.58
CA GLU A 9 -6.76 -5.27 0.69
C GLU A 9 -7.72 -6.45 0.87
N TRP A 10 -7.28 -7.62 0.42
CA TRP A 10 -7.99 -8.88 0.62
C TRP A 10 -7.20 -9.80 1.55
N ASP A 11 -7.80 -10.17 2.68
CA ASP A 11 -7.23 -11.15 3.60
C ASP A 11 -7.51 -12.56 3.08
N LYS A 12 -6.56 -13.07 2.30
CA LYS A 12 -6.69 -14.38 1.63
C LYS A 12 -6.92 -15.58 2.55
N TYR A 13 -6.59 -15.51 3.85
CA TYR A 13 -6.78 -16.64 4.76
C TYR A 13 -8.13 -16.63 5.45
N SER A 14 -8.70 -15.44 5.66
CA SER A 14 -10.03 -15.32 6.24
C SER A 14 -11.12 -15.10 5.19
N ASN A 15 -10.72 -14.88 3.93
CA ASN A 15 -11.60 -14.49 2.82
C ASN A 15 -12.41 -13.23 3.14
N ASP A 16 -11.78 -12.31 3.87
CA ASP A 16 -12.37 -11.07 4.30
C ASP A 16 -11.78 -9.90 3.50
N ILE A 17 -12.56 -8.85 3.38
CA ILE A 17 -12.21 -7.63 2.68
C ILE A 17 -11.88 -6.56 3.72
N ILE A 18 -10.72 -5.92 3.56
CA ILE A 18 -10.35 -4.74 4.31
C ILE A 18 -10.72 -3.51 3.49
N ILE A 19 -11.50 -2.64 4.12
CA ILE A 19 -12.07 -1.46 3.47
C ILE A 19 -11.67 -0.23 4.26
N SER A 20 -11.15 0.78 3.58
CA SER A 20 -11.04 2.15 4.12
C SER A 20 -12.32 2.91 3.77
N GLY A 21 -12.87 3.66 4.73
CA GLY A 21 -14.12 4.40 4.54
C GLY A 21 -14.01 5.85 4.97
N ASN A 22 -14.33 6.77 4.06
CA ASN A 22 -14.43 8.22 4.30
C ASN A 22 -13.23 8.84 5.08
N ASN A 23 -12.02 8.30 4.92
CA ASN A 23 -10.81 8.77 5.62
C ASN A 23 -11.03 8.93 7.12
N THR A 24 -11.64 7.96 7.81
CA THR A 24 -11.83 8.04 9.27
C THR A 24 -11.68 6.71 10.01
N HIS A 25 -11.86 5.58 9.34
CA HIS A 25 -11.86 4.27 9.98
C HIS A 25 -11.39 3.19 9.01
N VAL A 26 -10.86 2.10 9.57
CA VAL A 26 -10.63 0.85 8.84
C VAL A 26 -11.72 -0.14 9.22
N TYR A 27 -12.33 -0.75 8.22
CA TYR A 27 -13.37 -1.74 8.38
C TYR A 27 -12.89 -3.09 7.86
N LYS A 28 -13.32 -4.17 8.51
CA LYS A 28 -13.22 -5.52 7.96
C LYS A 28 -14.61 -6.09 7.76
N TYR A 29 -14.86 -6.63 6.58
CA TYR A 29 -16.10 -7.31 6.24
C TYR A 29 -15.77 -8.71 5.75
N SER A 30 -16.63 -9.69 5.99
CA SER A 30 -16.55 -10.93 5.23
C SER A 30 -17.05 -10.68 3.81
N LEU A 31 -16.51 -11.42 2.84
CA LEU A 31 -16.96 -11.34 1.45
C LEU A 31 -18.48 -11.55 1.33
N GLU A 32 -19.03 -12.50 2.09
CA GLU A 32 -20.47 -12.79 2.10
C GLU A 32 -21.30 -11.62 2.64
N GLU A 33 -20.82 -10.91 3.67
CA GLU A 33 -21.51 -9.73 4.22
C GLU A 33 -21.55 -8.60 3.20
N CYS A 34 -20.47 -8.36 2.45
CA CYS A 34 -20.40 -7.34 1.41
C CYS A 34 -21.45 -7.51 0.31
N MET A 35 -21.90 -8.75 0.06
CA MET A 35 -22.92 -9.04 -0.95
C MET A 35 -24.36 -8.78 -0.47
N LYS A 36 -24.56 -8.48 0.82
CA LYS A 36 -25.88 -8.20 1.40
C LYS A 36 -26.29 -6.75 1.15
N SER A 37 -27.60 -6.50 1.13
CA SER A 37 -28.17 -5.15 0.96
C SER A 37 -27.79 -4.17 2.08
N LYS A 38 -27.45 -4.68 3.27
CA LYS A 38 -26.95 -3.90 4.40
C LYS A 38 -25.77 -4.62 5.05
N PRO A 39 -24.54 -4.46 4.52
CA PRO A 39 -23.37 -5.17 5.03
C PRO A 39 -23.05 -4.71 6.45
N LYS A 40 -22.70 -5.66 7.33
CA LYS A 40 -22.21 -5.36 8.69
C LYS A 40 -20.72 -5.69 8.79
N PRO A 41 -19.90 -4.78 9.34
CA PRO A 41 -18.48 -5.06 9.51
C PRO A 41 -18.30 -6.12 10.60
N LEU A 42 -17.31 -7.00 10.42
CA LEU A 42 -16.80 -7.91 11.44
C LEU A 42 -16.19 -7.13 12.59
N TRP A 43 -15.44 -6.06 12.28
CA TRP A 43 -14.93 -5.09 13.23
C TRP A 43 -14.68 -3.74 12.57
N ILE A 44 -14.56 -2.71 13.41
CA ILE A 44 -14.23 -1.34 13.03
C ILE A 44 -13.04 -0.89 13.87
N CYS A 45 -12.01 -0.35 13.23
CA CYS A 45 -10.89 0.30 13.90
C CYS A 45 -11.07 1.83 13.80
N ASP A 46 -11.29 2.46 14.95
CA ASP A 46 -11.53 3.91 15.11
C ASP A 46 -10.29 4.70 15.57
N LYS A 47 -9.14 4.04 15.64
CA LYS A 47 -7.87 4.62 16.08
C LYS A 47 -7.02 5.18 14.95
N ILE A 48 -7.49 5.09 13.71
CA ILE A 48 -6.75 5.48 12.52
C ILE A 48 -7.50 6.62 11.85
N ASN A 49 -6.88 7.79 11.75
CA ASN A 49 -7.59 9.01 11.38
C ASN A 49 -7.78 9.14 9.87
N SER A 50 -6.78 8.82 9.05
CA SER A 50 -6.91 8.88 7.59
C SER A 50 -6.20 7.70 6.93
N PRO A 51 -6.83 6.51 6.92
CA PRO A 51 -6.25 5.31 6.30
C PRO A 51 -6.20 5.46 4.78
N ASN A 52 -4.99 5.40 4.22
CA ASN A 52 -4.76 5.65 2.78
C ASN A 52 -4.14 4.46 2.04
N GLY A 53 -3.26 3.71 2.72
CA GLY A 53 -2.66 2.49 2.19
C GLY A 53 -2.71 1.39 3.24
N ILE A 54 -3.14 0.20 2.84
CA ILE A 54 -3.25 -0.95 3.74
C ILE A 54 -2.61 -2.16 3.06
N ILE A 55 -1.78 -2.89 3.80
CA ILE A 55 -1.31 -4.21 3.39
C ILE A 55 -1.54 -5.24 4.48
N SER A 56 -1.80 -6.47 4.05
CA SER A 56 -1.89 -7.63 4.94
C SER A 56 -0.59 -8.45 4.92
N VAL A 57 -0.07 -8.74 6.11
CA VAL A 57 1.15 -9.51 6.31
C VAL A 57 0.88 -10.68 7.25
N SER A 58 1.30 -11.86 6.84
CA SER A 58 1.14 -13.12 7.58
C SER A 58 2.48 -13.86 7.65
N ASP A 59 2.64 -14.71 8.65
CA ASP A 59 3.84 -15.54 8.80
C ASP A 59 3.96 -16.54 7.65
N ARG A 60 4.89 -16.27 6.72
CA ARG A 60 5.12 -17.09 5.52
C ARG A 60 5.79 -18.43 5.84
N ASN A 61 6.41 -18.58 7.00
CA ASN A 61 7.18 -19.79 7.34
C ASN A 61 6.32 -20.88 7.96
N ASN A 62 5.14 -20.54 8.50
CA ASN A 62 4.26 -21.50 9.13
C ASN A 62 3.23 -22.05 8.13
N SER A 63 3.18 -23.36 7.88
CA SER A 63 2.23 -23.95 6.92
C SER A 63 0.77 -24.00 7.42
N ASN A 64 0.52 -23.76 8.71
CA ASN A 64 -0.82 -23.84 9.29
C ASN A 64 -1.65 -22.58 8.99
N GLU A 65 -2.70 -22.73 8.17
CA GLU A 65 -3.57 -21.61 7.75
C GLU A 65 -4.31 -20.96 8.92
N ASN A 66 -4.76 -21.73 9.91
CA ASN A 66 -5.44 -21.17 11.09
C ASN A 66 -4.48 -20.31 11.91
N TYR A 67 -3.23 -20.77 12.09
CA TYR A 67 -2.20 -19.99 12.77
C TYR A 67 -1.89 -18.69 12.02
N ARG A 68 -1.74 -18.76 10.68
CA ARG A 68 -1.52 -17.57 9.85
C ARG A 68 -2.67 -16.58 9.98
N LYS A 69 -3.92 -17.06 9.93
CA LYS A 69 -5.11 -16.24 10.13
C LYS A 69 -5.11 -15.53 11.48
N GLU A 70 -4.77 -16.23 12.56
CA GLU A 70 -4.73 -15.66 13.91
C GLU A 70 -3.59 -14.67 14.12
N THR A 71 -2.48 -14.84 13.40
CA THR A 71 -1.27 -14.01 13.52
C THR A 71 -1.15 -12.93 12.44
N SER A 72 -2.08 -12.87 11.47
CA SER A 72 -2.11 -11.86 10.42
C SER A 72 -2.18 -10.45 10.99
N LEU A 73 -1.30 -9.58 10.50
CA LEU A 73 -1.24 -8.17 10.83
C LEU A 73 -1.57 -7.33 9.61
N LEU A 74 -2.26 -6.23 9.84
CA LEU A 74 -2.44 -5.17 8.86
C LEU A 74 -1.48 -4.03 9.20
N TYR A 75 -0.84 -3.49 8.18
CA TYR A 75 -0.06 -2.27 8.28
C TYR A 75 -0.82 -1.19 7.52
N VAL A 76 -1.20 -0.14 8.25
CA VAL A 76 -2.08 0.91 7.74
C VAL A 76 -1.34 2.24 7.79
N CYS A 77 -1.09 2.84 6.64
CA CYS A 77 -0.63 4.21 6.55
C CYS A 77 -1.76 5.18 6.92
N ASP A 78 -1.48 6.03 7.90
CA ASP A 78 -2.34 7.15 8.29
C ASP A 78 -1.72 8.46 7.79
N MET A 79 -2.41 9.10 6.85
CA MET A 79 -1.95 10.37 6.26
C MET A 79 -1.90 11.51 7.29
N PHE A 80 -2.78 11.49 8.30
CA PHE A 80 -2.91 12.59 9.25
C PHE A 80 -1.90 12.48 10.40
N THR A 81 -1.64 11.25 10.87
CA THR A 81 -0.69 11.03 11.97
C THR A 81 0.73 10.72 11.50
N GLU A 82 0.91 10.46 10.20
CA GLU A 82 2.20 10.10 9.59
C GLU A 82 2.81 8.85 10.25
N LEU A 83 1.93 7.91 10.60
CA LEU A 83 2.27 6.63 11.20
C LEU A 83 1.86 5.49 10.27
N ILE A 84 2.60 4.39 10.36
CA ILE A 84 2.07 3.07 10.00
C ILE A 84 1.55 2.43 11.28
N SER A 85 0.23 2.31 11.39
CA SER A 85 -0.42 1.58 12.49
C SER A 85 -0.37 0.08 12.23
N ILE A 86 0.06 -0.69 13.22
CA ILE A 86 0.10 -2.15 13.19
C ILE A 86 -1.17 -2.66 13.88
N VAL A 87 -2.02 -3.32 13.11
CA VAL A 87 -3.35 -3.76 13.55
C VAL A 87 -3.45 -5.27 13.46
N LYS A 88 -3.98 -5.92 14.50
CA LYS A 88 -4.34 -7.34 14.42
C LYS A 88 -5.50 -7.53 13.44
N SER A 89 -5.29 -8.29 12.36
CA SER A 89 -6.31 -8.49 11.31
C SER A 89 -7.60 -9.14 11.86
N GLN A 90 -7.47 -9.97 12.90
CA GLN A 90 -8.62 -10.70 13.46
C GLN A 90 -9.52 -9.83 14.34
N THR A 91 -8.96 -8.82 15.03
CA THR A 91 -9.68 -8.06 16.07
C THR A 91 -9.80 -6.57 15.76
N GLY A 92 -9.05 -6.03 14.80
CA GLY A 92 -8.97 -4.59 14.56
C GLY A 92 -8.21 -3.82 15.64
N GLN A 93 -7.58 -4.52 16.59
CA GLN A 93 -6.82 -3.90 17.68
C GLN A 93 -5.47 -3.37 17.17
N VAL A 94 -5.19 -2.08 17.41
CA VAL A 94 -3.87 -1.48 17.20
C VAL A 94 -2.92 -1.97 18.29
N ILE A 95 -1.76 -2.50 17.90
CA ILE A 95 -0.77 -3.10 18.82
C ILE A 95 0.58 -2.38 18.80
N GLY A 96 0.79 -1.44 17.89
CA GLY A 96 2.02 -0.68 17.77
C GLY A 96 1.99 0.21 16.55
N ASN A 97 2.94 1.14 16.48
CA ASN A 97 3.04 2.10 15.39
C ASN A 97 4.48 2.22 14.92
N ILE A 98 4.68 2.60 13.67
CA ILE A 98 5.97 2.96 13.09
C ILE A 98 5.87 4.43 12.67
N SER A 99 6.78 5.27 13.14
CA SER A 99 6.81 6.68 12.78
C SER A 99 7.47 6.86 11.41
N LEU A 100 6.81 7.62 10.52
CA LEU A 100 7.35 7.98 9.20
C LEU A 100 8.06 9.32 9.18
N LEU A 101 7.94 10.10 10.25
CA LEU A 101 8.72 11.31 10.49
C LEU A 101 9.65 11.10 11.69
N SER A 102 10.85 10.63 11.40
CA SER A 102 11.91 10.44 12.39
C SER A 102 13.24 10.96 11.85
N GLU A 103 14.31 10.88 12.65
CA GLU A 103 15.66 11.20 12.15
C GLU A 103 16.09 10.31 10.97
N MET A 104 15.49 9.10 10.85
CA MET A 104 15.92 8.05 9.92
C MET A 104 14.96 7.85 8.75
N ILE A 105 13.76 8.41 8.79
CA ILE A 105 12.68 8.25 7.79
C ILE A 105 11.99 9.60 7.66
N ASN A 106 11.73 10.04 6.42
CA ASN A 106 11.11 11.34 6.16
C ASN A 106 10.04 11.23 5.07
N VAL A 107 8.95 10.50 5.39
CA VAL A 107 7.76 10.41 4.57
C VAL A 107 6.60 11.13 5.27
N SER A 108 6.25 12.29 4.75
CA SER A 108 5.02 13.02 5.09
C SER A 108 3.88 12.63 4.14
N CYS A 109 2.64 12.73 4.61
CA CYS A 109 1.44 12.40 3.83
C CYS A 109 1.54 11.06 3.07
N PRO A 110 1.76 9.93 3.76
CA PRO A 110 1.85 8.63 3.10
C PRO A 110 0.55 8.32 2.33
N TRP A 111 0.69 7.94 1.05
CA TRP A 111 -0.44 7.63 0.17
C TRP A 111 -0.68 6.13 0.02
N SER A 112 0.37 5.35 -0.17
CA SER A 112 0.26 3.90 -0.30
C SER A 112 1.46 3.21 0.31
N ILE A 113 1.28 1.93 0.62
CA ILE A 113 2.28 1.05 1.20
C ILE A 113 2.25 -0.28 0.46
N GLY A 114 3.44 -0.83 0.24
CA GLY A 114 3.68 -2.16 -0.28
C GLY A 114 4.77 -2.84 0.55
N MET A 115 4.86 -4.15 0.43
CA MET A 115 5.94 -4.92 1.08
C MET A 115 6.49 -5.97 0.13
N ASN A 116 7.80 -6.07 0.06
CA ASN A 116 8.47 -7.12 -0.70
C ASN A 116 8.58 -8.42 0.11
N ASN A 117 9.23 -9.44 -0.46
CA ASN A 117 9.48 -10.70 0.24
C ASN A 117 10.68 -10.66 1.20
N LEU A 118 11.46 -9.56 1.23
CA LEU A 118 12.56 -9.31 2.16
C LEU A 118 12.09 -8.67 3.48
N GLY A 119 10.81 -8.28 3.58
CA GLY A 119 10.26 -7.60 4.76
C GLY A 119 10.50 -6.09 4.78
N GLN A 120 10.85 -5.50 3.64
CA GLN A 120 11.01 -4.05 3.49
C GLN A 120 9.67 -3.44 3.10
N PHE A 121 9.35 -2.29 3.67
CA PHE A 121 8.19 -1.50 3.28
C PHE A 121 8.57 -0.48 2.22
N ILE A 122 7.72 -0.36 1.21
CA ILE A 122 7.83 0.61 0.13
C ILE A 122 6.65 1.54 0.30
N ILE A 123 6.90 2.82 0.53
CA ILE A 123 5.86 3.79 0.88
C ILE A 123 5.95 4.95 -0.10
N SER A 124 4.82 5.36 -0.67
CA SER A 124 4.75 6.58 -1.46
C SER A 124 4.23 7.75 -0.61
N GLY A 125 4.74 8.95 -0.88
CA GLY A 125 4.31 10.14 -0.16
C GLY A 125 5.08 11.39 -0.57
N LEU A 126 5.19 12.31 0.37
CA LEU A 126 5.91 13.57 0.22
C LEU A 126 7.14 13.62 1.12
N GLN A 127 8.16 14.32 0.64
CA GLN A 127 9.29 14.81 1.42
C GLN A 127 9.26 16.34 1.39
N ASN A 128 9.39 16.98 2.55
CA ASN A 128 9.43 18.45 2.69
C ASN A 128 8.26 19.16 1.96
N SER A 129 7.03 18.67 2.16
CA SER A 129 5.76 19.24 1.69
C SER A 129 5.54 19.40 0.17
N SER A 130 6.55 19.11 -0.66
CA SER A 130 6.49 19.41 -2.10
C SER A 130 7.18 18.38 -2.99
N LYS A 131 8.12 17.60 -2.46
CA LYS A 131 8.84 16.60 -3.25
C LYS A 131 8.12 15.26 -3.15
N HIS A 132 7.63 14.74 -4.26
CA HIS A 132 6.97 13.43 -4.30
C HIS A 132 8.03 12.34 -4.37
N ILE A 133 7.96 11.38 -3.46
CA ILE A 133 8.96 10.32 -3.32
C ILE A 133 8.32 8.94 -3.15
N ILE A 134 9.13 7.91 -3.37
CA ILE A 134 8.89 6.57 -2.87
C ILE A 134 10.06 6.24 -1.94
N GLU A 135 9.79 5.83 -0.71
CA GLU A 135 10.81 5.48 0.26
C GLU A 135 10.74 4.00 0.62
N ILE A 136 11.89 3.33 0.58
CA ILE A 136 12.06 1.95 1.03
C ILE A 136 12.64 1.98 2.44
N ILE A 137 11.93 1.39 3.39
CA ILE A 137 12.36 1.27 4.79
C ILE A 137 12.50 -0.20 5.19
N GLU A 138 13.44 -0.45 6.10
CA GLU A 138 13.72 -1.77 6.62
C GLU A 138 13.94 -1.73 8.13
N ARG A 139 13.54 -2.80 8.81
CA ARG A 139 13.77 -2.97 10.24
C ARG A 139 15.16 -3.53 10.49
N GLN A 140 16.03 -2.74 11.11
CA GLN A 140 17.42 -3.09 11.39
C GLN A 140 17.73 -3.00 12.88
N PHE A 141 18.67 -3.82 13.35
CA PHE A 141 19.10 -3.78 14.75
C PHE A 141 20.08 -2.62 14.97
N ASP A 142 19.73 -1.68 15.84
CA ASP A 142 20.62 -0.62 16.27
C ASP A 142 21.45 -1.07 17.47
N GLN A 143 22.75 -1.31 17.23
CA GLN A 143 23.67 -1.76 18.27
C GLN A 143 23.85 -0.74 19.40
N LYS A 144 23.75 0.57 19.13
CA LYS A 144 23.96 1.61 20.14
C LYS A 144 22.78 1.70 21.11
N LYS A 145 21.57 1.53 20.59
CA LYS A 145 20.33 1.57 21.39
C LYS A 145 19.87 0.18 21.86
N ASN A 146 20.53 -0.90 21.41
CA ASN A 146 20.18 -2.29 21.70
C ASN A 146 18.71 -2.62 21.38
N GLN A 147 18.20 -2.09 20.27
CA GLN A 147 16.81 -2.27 19.85
C GLN A 147 16.69 -2.27 18.32
N TYR A 148 15.61 -2.84 17.81
CA TYR A 148 15.30 -2.76 16.37
C TYR A 148 14.63 -1.42 16.05
N GLU A 149 15.11 -0.76 14.99
CA GLU A 149 14.54 0.48 14.48
C GLU A 149 14.28 0.36 12.98
N TRP A 150 13.26 1.07 12.50
CA TRP A 150 13.03 1.22 11.07
C TRP A 150 13.95 2.31 10.53
N LYS A 151 14.63 2.02 9.41
CA LYS A 151 15.59 2.93 8.79
C LYS A 151 15.31 3.03 7.30
N SER A 152 15.50 4.22 6.74
CA SER A 152 15.49 4.42 5.30
C SER A 152 16.66 3.67 4.65
N ILE A 153 16.35 2.92 3.60
CA ILE A 153 17.32 2.19 2.77
C ILE A 153 17.53 2.92 1.46
N LYS A 154 16.44 3.40 0.87
CA LYS A 154 16.48 4.10 -0.41
C LYS A 154 15.31 5.07 -0.50
N VAL A 155 15.62 6.31 -0.87
CA VAL A 155 14.64 7.26 -1.40
C VAL A 155 14.74 7.20 -2.93
N ILE A 156 13.63 6.88 -3.58
CA ILE A 156 13.49 6.89 -5.04
C ILE A 156 12.82 8.20 -5.41
N GLU A 157 13.57 8.98 -6.17
CA GLU A 157 13.16 10.21 -6.82
C GLU A 157 13.54 10.12 -8.29
N ASN A 158 12.83 10.87 -9.12
CA ASN A 158 13.15 10.98 -10.54
C ASN A 158 13.40 12.44 -10.88
N GLU A 159 14.67 12.84 -10.98
CA GLU A 159 15.04 14.24 -11.22
C GLU A 159 14.72 14.70 -12.65
N GLU A 160 14.95 13.83 -13.63
CA GLU A 160 14.71 14.11 -15.05
C GLU A 160 13.21 14.21 -15.36
N ASP A 161 12.40 13.42 -14.64
CA ASP A 161 10.97 13.31 -14.89
C ASP A 161 10.17 13.07 -13.59
N LYS A 162 9.94 14.18 -12.88
CA LYS A 162 9.41 14.20 -11.52
C LYS A 162 8.08 13.48 -11.38
N LEU A 163 8.02 12.60 -10.38
CA LEU A 163 6.78 12.01 -9.87
C LEU A 163 5.78 13.10 -9.49
N LYS A 164 4.51 12.90 -9.81
CA LYS A 164 3.38 13.72 -9.39
C LYS A 164 2.26 12.83 -8.90
N TYR A 165 2.09 12.90 -7.59
CA TYR A 165 1.11 12.14 -6.82
C TYR A 165 1.23 10.63 -7.06
N PRO A 166 2.38 10.01 -6.69
CA PRO A 166 2.55 8.55 -6.70
C PRO A 166 1.57 7.87 -5.74
N PHE A 167 0.31 7.65 -6.16
CA PHE A 167 -0.73 7.17 -5.26
C PHE A 167 -0.56 5.68 -4.99
N GLY A 168 -1.08 4.81 -5.86
CA GLY A 168 -0.95 3.36 -5.70
C GLY A 168 0.43 2.83 -6.07
N LEU A 169 0.88 1.81 -5.33
CA LEU A 169 2.10 1.08 -5.67
C LEU A 169 1.92 -0.42 -5.42
N VAL A 170 2.68 -1.24 -6.14
CA VAL A 170 2.77 -2.68 -5.94
C VAL A 170 4.20 -3.14 -6.16
N VAL A 171 4.60 -4.19 -5.46
CA VAL A 171 5.92 -4.81 -5.64
C VAL A 171 5.75 -6.17 -6.29
N ASP A 172 6.44 -6.40 -7.41
CA ASP A 172 6.54 -7.74 -7.97
C ASP A 172 7.41 -8.61 -7.05
N SER A 173 6.83 -9.67 -6.50
CA SER A 173 7.53 -10.58 -5.59
C SER A 173 8.66 -11.39 -6.24
N VAL A 174 8.68 -11.50 -7.58
CA VAL A 174 9.70 -12.26 -8.31
C VAL A 174 10.90 -11.37 -8.63
N SER A 175 10.68 -10.25 -9.31
CA SER A 175 11.77 -9.34 -9.70
C SER A 175 12.16 -8.31 -8.64
N LEU A 176 11.33 -8.11 -7.62
CA LEU A 176 11.41 -7.02 -6.63
C LEU A 176 11.26 -5.63 -7.24
N ASN A 177 10.82 -5.53 -8.50
CA ASN A 177 10.51 -4.26 -9.12
C ASN A 177 9.30 -3.61 -8.46
N ILE A 178 9.38 -2.29 -8.29
CA ILE A 178 8.36 -1.44 -7.71
C ILE A 178 7.61 -0.79 -8.87
N ILE A 179 6.30 -1.03 -8.96
CA ILE A 179 5.43 -0.44 -9.97
C ILE A 179 4.57 0.61 -9.26
N VAL A 180 4.57 1.83 -9.79
CA VAL A 180 3.90 2.98 -9.16
C VAL A 180 2.98 3.67 -10.14
N CYS A 181 1.78 4.02 -9.66
CA CYS A 181 0.87 4.95 -10.30
C CYS A 181 1.40 6.38 -10.14
N ASP A 182 2.01 6.92 -11.18
CA ASP A 182 2.36 8.34 -11.23
C ASP A 182 1.12 9.15 -11.67
N SER A 183 0.17 9.25 -10.74
CA SER A 183 -1.25 9.48 -11.04
C SER A 183 -1.50 10.80 -11.77
N LEU A 184 -0.90 11.91 -11.34
CA LEU A 184 -1.10 13.22 -11.98
C LEU A 184 -0.29 13.41 -13.27
N ASN A 185 0.64 12.49 -13.58
CA ASN A 185 1.24 12.38 -14.89
C ASN A 185 0.52 11.36 -15.79
N HIS A 186 -0.56 10.74 -15.30
CA HIS A 186 -1.41 9.79 -16.02
C HIS A 186 -0.60 8.62 -16.63
N ARG A 187 0.32 8.05 -15.84
CA ARG A 187 1.21 6.98 -16.29
C ARG A 187 1.59 6.05 -15.15
N LEU A 188 2.29 4.97 -15.50
CA LEU A 188 2.91 4.02 -14.60
C LEU A 188 4.42 4.06 -14.77
N MET A 189 5.14 3.91 -13.66
CA MET A 189 6.59 3.86 -13.64
C MET A 189 7.04 2.59 -12.93
N VAL A 190 8.09 1.96 -13.46
CA VAL A 190 8.67 0.72 -12.91
C VAL A 190 10.10 0.99 -12.51
N PHE A 191 10.40 0.80 -11.23
CA PHE A 191 11.72 1.00 -10.65
C PHE A 191 12.31 -0.31 -10.13
N LYS A 192 13.63 -0.44 -10.21
CA LYS A 192 14.38 -1.38 -9.36
C LYS A 192 14.41 -0.85 -7.92
N GLN A 193 14.72 -1.74 -6.98
CA GLN A 193 14.90 -1.36 -5.57
C GLN A 193 16.06 -0.37 -5.34
N ASP A 194 17.05 -0.36 -6.23
CA ASP A 194 18.16 0.61 -6.19
C ASP A 194 17.76 2.02 -6.67
N GLY A 195 16.52 2.20 -7.12
CA GLY A 195 15.96 3.44 -7.66
C GLY A 195 16.12 3.60 -9.17
N THR A 196 16.75 2.67 -9.88
CA THR A 196 16.89 2.73 -11.33
C THR A 196 15.52 2.63 -12.01
N LEU A 197 15.18 3.63 -12.82
CA LEU A 197 13.99 3.61 -13.66
C LEU A 197 14.16 2.60 -14.80
N LEU A 198 13.25 1.63 -14.90
CA LEU A 198 13.27 0.61 -15.94
C LEU A 198 12.31 0.91 -17.08
N LYS A 199 11.11 1.37 -16.75
CA LYS A 199 10.05 1.54 -17.72
C LYS A 199 9.08 2.63 -17.29
N VAL A 200 8.61 3.36 -18.28
CA VAL A 200 7.47 4.28 -18.17
C VAL A 200 6.48 3.89 -19.25
N PHE A 201 5.20 3.79 -18.88
CA PHE A 201 4.13 3.53 -19.84
C PHE A 201 2.82 4.15 -19.37
N GLY A 202 1.99 4.56 -20.32
CA GLY A 202 0.86 5.44 -20.03
C GLY A 202 1.10 6.87 -20.51
N SER A 203 0.03 7.48 -20.97
CA SER A 203 -0.07 8.92 -21.21
C SER A 203 -1.54 9.32 -21.08
N LYS A 204 -1.81 10.61 -20.89
CA LYS A 204 -3.18 11.09 -20.71
C LYS A 204 -4.09 10.69 -21.88
N GLY A 205 -5.21 10.05 -21.57
CA GLY A 205 -6.28 9.79 -22.53
C GLY A 205 -6.99 8.46 -22.26
N ARG A 206 -7.71 7.96 -23.27
CA ARG A 206 -8.56 6.76 -23.15
C ARG A 206 -8.23 5.67 -24.18
N GLU A 207 -7.34 5.95 -25.12
CA GLU A 207 -6.93 4.99 -26.14
C GLU A 207 -6.08 3.85 -25.55
N THR A 208 -5.69 2.91 -26.40
CA THR A 208 -4.79 1.82 -26.02
C THR A 208 -3.49 2.39 -25.45
N PHE A 209 -3.05 1.84 -24.31
CA PHE A 209 -1.88 2.30 -23.55
C PHE A 209 -1.97 3.72 -22.97
N GLN A 210 -3.12 4.39 -23.07
CA GLN A 210 -3.37 5.65 -22.36
C GLN A 210 -4.08 5.40 -21.03
N LEU A 211 -3.90 6.32 -20.09
CA LEU A 211 -4.46 6.30 -18.75
C LEU A 211 -5.00 7.70 -18.41
N SER A 212 -5.89 7.78 -17.43
CA SER A 212 -6.35 9.02 -16.81
C SER A 212 -6.41 8.82 -15.31
N THR A 213 -5.35 9.29 -14.64
CA THR A 213 -5.21 9.29 -13.17
C THR A 213 -5.34 7.87 -12.60
N PRO A 214 -4.42 6.96 -12.96
CA PRO A 214 -4.42 5.62 -12.39
C PRO A 214 -4.17 5.72 -10.88
N MET A 215 -4.91 4.96 -10.06
CA MET A 215 -4.78 5.04 -8.60
C MET A 215 -4.54 3.70 -7.91
N GLY A 216 -5.06 2.60 -8.45
CA GLY A 216 -4.92 1.27 -7.85
C GLY A 216 -4.11 0.33 -8.74
N LEU A 217 -3.28 -0.52 -8.13
CA LEU A 217 -2.49 -1.55 -8.80
C LEU A 217 -2.58 -2.86 -8.03
N CYS A 218 -2.68 -3.98 -8.74
CA CYS A 218 -2.38 -5.28 -8.15
C CYS A 218 -1.76 -6.21 -9.18
N ILE A 219 -0.94 -7.15 -8.71
CA ILE A 219 -0.33 -8.19 -9.56
C ILE A 219 -1.06 -9.49 -9.29
N ASN A 220 -1.55 -10.11 -10.35
CA ASN A 220 -2.07 -11.46 -10.30
C ASN A 220 -0.90 -12.44 -10.06
N LYS A 221 -0.85 -13.01 -8.87
CA LYS A 221 0.23 -13.91 -8.45
C LYS A 221 0.29 -15.22 -9.22
N LEU A 222 -0.77 -15.60 -9.94
CA LEU A 222 -0.84 -16.87 -10.68
C LEU A 222 -0.16 -16.77 -12.06
N ASN A 223 -0.25 -15.62 -12.72
CA ASN A 223 0.18 -15.44 -14.10
C ASN A 223 1.05 -14.19 -14.34
N GLY A 224 1.25 -13.35 -13.32
CA GLY A 224 2.05 -12.13 -13.40
C GLY A 224 1.35 -10.93 -14.02
N GLU A 225 0.06 -11.03 -14.36
CA GLU A 225 -0.68 -9.92 -14.95
C GLU A 225 -0.77 -8.72 -14.00
N LEU A 226 -0.49 -7.52 -14.52
CA LEU A 226 -0.69 -6.28 -13.79
C LEU A 226 -2.09 -5.73 -14.08
N LEU A 227 -2.91 -5.64 -13.03
CA LEU A 227 -4.21 -5.00 -13.07
C LEU A 227 -4.10 -3.56 -12.58
N VAL A 228 -4.73 -2.64 -13.30
CA VAL A 228 -4.64 -1.20 -13.05
C VAL A 228 -6.02 -0.59 -13.02
N ALA A 229 -6.34 0.11 -11.93
CA ALA A 229 -7.54 0.94 -11.82
C ALA A 229 -7.26 2.31 -12.46
N ASP A 230 -7.81 2.49 -13.66
CA ASP A 230 -7.72 3.72 -14.45
C ASP A 230 -8.89 4.64 -14.09
N SER A 231 -8.73 5.35 -12.95
CA SER A 231 -9.84 5.87 -12.14
C SER A 231 -10.74 6.87 -12.87
N GLU A 232 -10.18 7.84 -13.60
CA GLU A 232 -10.99 8.85 -14.32
C GLU A 232 -11.59 8.31 -15.62
N ASN A 233 -11.06 7.20 -16.14
CA ASN A 233 -11.65 6.50 -17.28
C ASN A 233 -12.69 5.45 -16.86
N HIS A 234 -12.86 5.23 -15.55
CA HIS A 234 -13.80 4.27 -14.96
C HIS A 234 -13.64 2.85 -15.52
N ARG A 235 -12.39 2.39 -15.66
CA ARG A 235 -12.09 1.05 -16.18
C ARG A 235 -10.97 0.37 -15.42
N ILE A 236 -10.90 -0.96 -15.55
CA ILE A 236 -9.75 -1.76 -15.17
C ILE A 236 -9.01 -2.17 -16.43
N LEU A 237 -7.70 -1.98 -16.45
CA LEU A 237 -6.82 -2.47 -17.51
C LEU A 237 -6.01 -3.67 -17.00
N CYS A 238 -5.69 -4.59 -17.90
CA CYS A 238 -4.85 -5.74 -17.64
C CYS A 238 -3.66 -5.71 -18.59
N TYR A 239 -2.45 -5.70 -18.03
CA TYR A 239 -1.19 -5.77 -18.77
C TYR A 239 -0.53 -7.13 -18.56
N LYS A 240 0.07 -7.65 -19.63
CA LYS A 240 0.82 -8.91 -19.68
C LYS A 240 2.29 -8.64 -19.94
#